data_AF-A0A259RTM5-F1
#
_entry.id   AF-A0A259RTM5-F1
#
_cell.length_a   1.000
_cell.length_b   1.000
_cell.length_c   1.000
_cell.angle_alpha   90.00
_cell.angle_beta   90.00
_cell.angle_gamma   90.00
#
_symmetry.space_group_name_H-M   'P 1'
#
loop_
_entity.id
_entity.type
_entity.pdbx_description
1 polymer ?
#
loop_
_entity_poly.entity_id
_entity_poly.type
_entity_poly.pdbx_seq_one_letter_code
_entity_poly.pdbx_strand_id
1 'polypeptide(L)'
;MEPFFAQLPILPTAWAWAGLASTALLLVALLFVWLVLAQRTRQHRQSAAEEIERLHVALAESRHEATEQELAARQAQRDLTAASTELARTQATLSALSDQLSRMQAERMSERQQSEQRIDVLSRQVQTQAAEQAELQERLAQERRAAAEKLALIDQAQVQLQQAFQALSADALRANNESFLKLAEENLARFQAGAAQDLSKRQEAIVQMTQPIRERLEQFDVKLNSLEQARTNAYGAMNQQITDLLQIHLPKLHRETADLVRALRQPQTRGRWGEVQLKRVVELAGMLEHCDFEEQVSQSDTAGRLRPDMIVHLPGGRQVVVDAKAPLNAYLQAMEAPSDEARAAALQDHARQVRTHISQLSKKEYFDQFSPTPEFVVLFVPGEVFF
;
A
#
# COMPACT_ATOMS: atom_id res chain seq x y z
N MET A 1 -107.17 -1.07 141.79
CA MET A 1 -107.13 -1.53 140.39
C MET A 1 -105.94 -0.85 139.72
N GLU A 2 -105.01 -1.62 139.15
CA GLU A 2 -104.61 -1.58 137.72
C GLU A 2 -105.07 -0.38 136.85
N PRO A 3 -104.48 -0.15 135.65
CA PRO A 3 -103.06 -0.19 135.26
C PRO A 3 -102.73 0.90 134.19
N PHE A 4 -101.57 1.57 134.18
CA PHE A 4 -101.19 2.38 132.99
C PHE A 4 -99.69 2.71 132.90
N PHE A 5 -99.21 2.66 131.66
CA PHE A 5 -97.84 2.69 131.13
C PHE A 5 -97.03 3.98 131.37
N ALA A 6 -95.69 3.85 131.45
CA ALA A 6 -94.71 4.35 130.46
C ALA A 6 -93.30 4.57 131.08
N GLN A 7 -92.29 3.86 130.52
CA GLN A 7 -90.90 3.83 130.95
C GLN A 7 -89.97 4.66 130.04
N LEU A 8 -89.01 5.37 130.66
CA LEU A 8 -87.56 5.48 130.35
C LEU A 8 -87.01 6.89 130.59
N PRO A 9 -85.96 7.07 131.42
CA PRO A 9 -85.11 8.25 131.36
C PRO A 9 -83.75 7.93 130.74
N ILE A 10 -83.29 8.84 129.89
CA ILE A 10 -82.03 8.80 129.14
C ILE A 10 -81.09 9.88 129.70
N LEU A 11 -79.88 9.42 130.10
CA LEU A 11 -78.57 10.09 130.24
C LEU A 11 -78.26 11.02 131.44
N PRO A 12 -77.00 10.93 131.94
CA PRO A 12 -76.19 12.08 132.33
C PRO A 12 -75.07 12.37 131.30
N THR A 13 -74.92 13.64 130.93
CA THR A 13 -74.20 14.18 129.76
C THR A 13 -72.68 14.33 129.88
N ALA A 14 -72.04 13.78 130.92
CA ALA A 14 -70.60 13.99 131.16
C ALA A 14 -69.67 13.04 130.36
N TRP A 15 -70.16 11.87 129.92
CA TRP A 15 -69.37 10.90 129.15
C TRP A 15 -69.44 11.12 127.63
N ALA A 16 -70.43 11.88 127.15
CA ALA A 16 -70.60 12.20 125.73
C ALA A 16 -69.47 13.09 125.17
N TRP A 17 -68.98 14.04 125.98
CA TRP A 17 -67.90 14.95 125.58
C TRP A 17 -66.51 14.28 125.57
N ALA A 18 -66.27 13.30 126.45
CA ALA A 18 -65.02 12.54 126.46
C ALA A 18 -64.90 11.55 125.27
N GLY A 19 -66.01 10.92 124.86
CA GLY A 19 -66.06 10.09 123.66
C GLY A 19 -65.95 10.88 122.34
N LEU A 20 -66.53 12.09 122.29
CA LEU A 20 -66.37 13.01 121.15
C LEU A 20 -64.93 13.54 121.03
N ALA A 21 -64.26 13.80 122.15
CA ALA A 21 -62.85 14.21 122.15
C ALA A 21 -61.90 13.08 121.70
N SER A 22 -62.12 11.83 122.12
CA SER A 22 -61.25 10.71 121.72
C SER A 22 -61.44 10.32 120.24
N THR A 23 -62.68 10.37 119.74
CA THR A 23 -63.00 10.13 118.33
C THR A 23 -62.47 11.24 117.43
N ALA A 24 -62.53 12.51 117.88
CA ALA A 24 -61.88 13.62 117.18
C ALA A 24 -60.35 13.45 117.12
N LEU A 25 -59.71 13.01 118.22
CA LEU A 25 -58.26 12.78 118.25
C LEU A 25 -57.83 11.61 117.34
N LEU A 26 -58.62 10.53 117.30
CA LEU A 26 -58.42 9.40 116.39
C LEU A 26 -58.58 9.81 114.92
N LEU A 27 -59.58 10.63 114.59
CA LEU A 27 -59.79 11.15 113.24
C LEU A 27 -58.63 12.06 112.81
N VAL A 28 -58.12 12.91 113.70
CA VAL A 28 -56.94 13.75 113.43
C VAL A 28 -55.69 12.89 113.24
N ALA A 29 -55.48 11.85 114.05
CA ALA A 29 -54.36 10.92 113.89
C ALA A 29 -54.45 10.13 112.56
N LEU A 30 -55.64 9.65 112.19
CA LEU A 30 -55.88 8.97 110.91
C LEU A 30 -55.67 9.92 109.72
N LEU A 31 -56.13 11.16 109.82
CA LEU A 31 -55.90 12.18 108.80
C LEU A 31 -54.41 12.52 108.67
N PHE A 32 -53.67 12.58 109.77
CA PHE A 32 -52.23 12.80 109.78
C PHE A 32 -51.47 11.62 109.15
N VAL A 33 -51.82 10.38 109.52
CA VAL A 33 -51.24 9.17 108.91
C VAL A 33 -51.57 9.10 107.42
N TRP A 34 -52.81 9.41 107.04
CA TRP A 34 -53.22 9.49 105.64
C TRP A 34 -52.46 10.58 104.87
N LEU A 35 -52.26 11.76 105.48
CA LEU A 35 -51.49 12.85 104.88
C LEU A 35 -50.02 12.46 104.69
N VAL A 36 -49.40 11.80 105.68
CA VAL A 36 -48.02 11.31 105.59
C VAL A 36 -47.89 10.19 104.55
N LEU A 37 -48.84 9.25 104.49
CA LEU A 37 -48.87 8.22 103.44
C LEU A 37 -49.10 8.85 102.06
N ALA A 38 -50.02 9.81 101.94
CA ALA A 38 -50.29 10.53 100.70
C ALA A 38 -49.08 11.36 100.25
N GLN A 39 -48.36 11.97 101.19
CA GLN A 39 -47.14 12.72 100.91
C GLN A 39 -45.98 11.79 100.53
N ARG A 40 -45.80 10.68 101.23
CA ARG A 40 -44.76 9.68 100.93
C ARG A 40 -45.01 8.98 99.60
N THR A 41 -46.26 8.65 99.28
CA THR A 41 -46.64 8.10 97.97
C THR A 41 -46.48 9.14 96.86
N ARG A 42 -46.77 10.41 97.09
CA ARG A 42 -46.46 11.51 96.15
C ARG A 42 -44.95 11.64 95.92
N GLN A 43 -44.14 11.60 96.98
CA GLN A 43 -42.68 11.63 96.87
C GLN A 43 -42.12 10.42 96.09
N HIS A 44 -42.59 9.21 96.38
CA HIS A 44 -42.19 8.02 95.61
C HIS A 44 -42.63 8.09 94.14
N ARG A 45 -43.80 8.67 93.86
CA ARG A 45 -44.25 8.91 92.48
C ARG A 45 -43.40 9.97 91.78
N GLN A 46 -42.98 11.02 92.48
CA GLN A 46 -42.09 12.04 91.94
C GLN A 46 -40.69 11.49 91.68
N SER A 47 -40.10 10.76 92.62
CA SER A 47 -38.78 10.13 92.42
C SER A 47 -38.80 9.11 91.29
N ALA A 48 -39.86 8.29 91.21
CA ALA A 48 -40.04 7.35 90.11
C ALA A 48 -40.25 8.06 88.77
N ALA A 49 -40.97 9.18 88.74
CA ALA A 49 -41.15 9.98 87.53
C ALA A 49 -39.83 10.60 87.05
N GLU A 50 -39.03 11.15 87.95
CA GLU A 50 -37.69 11.69 87.63
C GLU A 50 -36.73 10.60 87.14
N GLU A 51 -36.77 9.42 87.73
CA GLU A 51 -35.92 8.28 87.33
C GLU A 51 -36.34 7.74 85.95
N ILE A 52 -37.65 7.66 85.67
CA ILE A 52 -38.18 7.32 84.34
C ILE A 52 -37.76 8.37 83.31
N GLU A 53 -37.81 9.67 83.65
CA GLU A 53 -37.40 10.74 82.75
C GLU A 53 -35.89 10.67 82.43
N ARG A 54 -35.04 10.44 83.44
CA ARG A 54 -33.60 10.22 83.24
C ARG A 54 -33.31 9.01 82.36
N LEU A 55 -34.01 7.89 82.59
CA LEU A 55 -33.87 6.67 81.80
C LEU A 55 -34.36 6.89 80.35
N HIS A 56 -35.43 7.67 80.15
CA HIS A 56 -35.90 8.03 78.81
C HIS A 56 -34.89 8.89 78.05
N VAL A 57 -34.26 9.86 78.72
CA VAL A 57 -33.20 10.70 78.13
C VAL A 57 -31.98 9.84 77.77
N ALA A 58 -31.49 9.01 78.70
CA ALA A 58 -30.35 8.12 78.44
C ALA A 58 -30.63 7.10 77.32
N LEU A 59 -31.86 6.57 77.25
CA LEU A 59 -32.28 5.68 76.16
C LEU A 59 -32.37 6.42 74.82
N ALA A 60 -32.80 7.69 74.82
CA ALA A 60 -32.84 8.51 73.61
C ALA A 60 -31.42 8.83 73.11
N GLU A 61 -30.50 9.17 74.00
CA GLU A 61 -29.08 9.39 73.67
C GLU A 61 -28.44 8.12 73.10
N SER A 62 -28.60 6.98 73.76
CA SER A 62 -28.06 5.69 73.28
C SER A 62 -28.65 5.29 71.92
N ARG A 63 -29.95 5.55 71.68
CA ARG A 63 -30.56 5.33 70.36
C ARG A 63 -29.97 6.25 69.31
N HIS A 64 -29.73 7.52 69.65
CA HIS A 64 -29.13 8.47 68.72
C HIS A 64 -27.70 8.05 68.35
N GLU A 65 -26.88 7.66 69.33
CA GLU A 65 -25.54 7.14 69.09
C GLU A 65 -25.55 5.87 68.22
N ALA A 66 -26.48 4.94 68.49
CA ALA A 66 -26.63 3.72 67.69
C ALA A 66 -27.02 4.03 66.24
N THR A 67 -27.92 5.00 66.02
CA THR A 67 -28.30 5.45 64.67
C THR A 67 -27.16 6.14 63.92
N GLU A 68 -26.34 6.93 64.61
CA GLU A 68 -25.16 7.56 64.01
C GLU A 68 -24.12 6.52 63.60
N GLN A 69 -23.85 5.53 64.47
CA GLN A 69 -22.97 4.41 64.15
C GLN A 69 -23.50 3.58 62.98
N GLU A 70 -24.80 3.31 62.93
CA GLU A 70 -25.41 2.58 61.81
C GLU A 70 -25.30 3.38 60.50
N LEU A 71 -25.49 4.71 60.55
CA LEU A 71 -25.32 5.58 59.39
C LEU A 71 -23.86 5.59 58.92
N ALA A 72 -22.91 5.72 59.83
CA ALA A 72 -21.48 5.69 59.54
C ALA A 72 -21.04 4.33 58.95
N ALA A 73 -21.52 3.22 59.50
CA ALA A 73 -21.28 1.88 58.97
C ALA A 73 -21.86 1.70 57.56
N ARG A 74 -23.08 2.20 57.31
CA ARG A 74 -23.69 2.19 55.97
C ARG A 74 -22.91 3.04 54.98
N GLN A 75 -22.38 4.18 55.41
CA GLN A 75 -21.55 5.04 54.56
C GLN A 75 -20.21 4.37 54.23
N ALA A 76 -19.51 3.82 55.24
CA ALA A 76 -18.28 3.07 55.03
C ALA A 76 -18.49 1.85 54.09
N GLN A 77 -19.62 1.14 54.23
CA GLN A 77 -19.96 0.05 53.33
C GLN A 77 -20.18 0.54 51.89
N ARG A 78 -20.85 1.68 51.70
CA ARG A 78 -21.03 2.29 50.38
C ARG A 78 -19.69 2.68 49.76
N ASP A 79 -18.81 3.31 50.53
CA ASP A 79 -17.49 3.73 50.06
C ASP A 79 -16.62 2.52 49.68
N LEU A 80 -16.66 1.44 50.47
CA LEU A 80 -15.97 0.18 50.15
C LEU A 80 -16.53 -0.45 48.87
N THR A 81 -17.86 -0.49 48.69
CA THR A 81 -18.46 -0.98 47.44
C THR A 81 -18.08 -0.12 46.24
N ALA A 82 -18.04 1.21 46.39
CA ALA A 82 -17.58 2.10 45.34
C ALA A 82 -16.11 1.82 44.96
N ALA A 83 -15.21 1.77 45.95
CA ALA A 83 -13.78 1.49 45.73
C ALA A 83 -13.53 0.12 45.08
N SER A 84 -14.24 -0.93 45.52
CA SER A 84 -14.13 -2.27 44.92
C SER A 84 -14.64 -2.30 43.47
N THR A 85 -15.70 -1.56 43.14
CA THR A 85 -16.16 -1.43 41.75
C THR A 85 -15.17 -0.66 40.89
N GLU A 86 -14.51 0.36 41.44
CA GLU A 86 -13.46 1.11 40.74
C GLU A 86 -12.22 0.24 40.48
N LEU A 87 -11.80 -0.54 41.47
CA LEU A 87 -10.71 -1.51 41.31
C LEU A 87 -11.05 -2.56 40.24
N ALA A 88 -12.28 -3.10 40.24
CA ALA A 88 -12.72 -4.05 39.22
C ALA A 88 -12.71 -3.42 37.81
N ARG A 89 -13.10 -2.15 37.67
CA ARG A 89 -13.04 -1.41 36.41
C ARG A 89 -11.60 -1.21 35.94
N THR A 90 -10.71 -0.74 36.82
CA THR A 90 -9.30 -0.51 36.46
C THR A 90 -8.62 -1.82 36.06
N GLN A 91 -8.89 -2.91 36.77
CA GLN A 91 -8.34 -4.22 36.43
C GLN A 91 -8.87 -4.75 35.09
N ALA A 92 -10.15 -4.54 34.78
CA ALA A 92 -10.72 -4.86 33.47
C ALA A 92 -10.11 -4.01 32.35
N THR A 93 -9.84 -2.72 32.59
CA THR A 93 -9.16 -1.87 31.60
C THR A 93 -7.71 -2.31 31.37
N LEU A 94 -6.99 -2.70 32.42
CA LEU A 94 -5.62 -3.21 32.32
C LEU A 94 -5.56 -4.52 31.55
N SER A 95 -6.49 -5.46 31.80
CA SER A 95 -6.55 -6.70 31.02
C SER A 95 -6.86 -6.43 29.56
N ALA A 96 -7.79 -5.51 29.26
CA ALA A 96 -8.13 -5.13 27.89
C ALA A 96 -6.94 -4.48 27.16
N LEU A 97 -6.21 -3.59 27.83
CA LEU A 97 -4.99 -2.97 27.30
C LEU A 97 -3.88 -4.01 27.06
N SER A 98 -3.68 -4.94 27.99
CA SER A 98 -2.72 -6.04 27.84
C SER A 98 -3.06 -6.92 26.64
N ASP A 99 -4.34 -7.29 26.48
CA ASP A 99 -4.81 -8.09 25.35
C ASP A 99 -4.60 -7.33 24.03
N GLN A 100 -4.93 -6.04 23.99
CA GLN A 100 -4.71 -5.21 22.81
C GLN A 100 -3.22 -5.12 22.45
N LEU A 101 -2.34 -4.96 23.43
CA LEU A 101 -0.88 -4.93 23.21
C LEU A 101 -0.37 -6.26 22.66
N SER A 102 -0.87 -7.39 23.18
CA SER A 102 -0.50 -8.73 22.68
C SER A 102 -0.95 -8.94 21.22
N ARG A 103 -2.14 -8.44 20.84
CA ARG A 103 -2.65 -8.49 19.46
C ARG A 103 -1.79 -7.65 18.52
N MET A 104 -1.49 -6.40 18.91
CA MET A 104 -0.61 -5.52 18.13
C MET A 104 0.80 -6.10 17.96
N GLN A 105 1.34 -6.75 19.00
CA GLN A 105 2.63 -7.44 18.91
C GLN A 105 2.58 -8.63 17.95
N ALA A 106 1.51 -9.43 17.98
CA ALA A 106 1.32 -10.55 17.07
C ALA A 106 1.16 -10.09 15.61
N GLU A 107 0.40 -9.02 15.37
CA GLU A 107 0.26 -8.40 14.05
C GLU A 107 1.62 -7.91 13.52
N ARG A 108 2.38 -7.14 14.32
CA ARG A 108 3.71 -6.69 13.91
C ARG A 108 4.70 -7.82 13.65
N MET A 109 4.64 -8.91 14.42
CA MET A 109 5.47 -10.08 14.18
C MET A 109 5.09 -10.78 12.86
N SER A 110 3.80 -10.87 12.55
CA SER A 110 3.32 -11.40 11.27
C SER A 110 3.75 -10.53 10.09
N GLU A 111 3.58 -9.20 10.18
CA GLU A 111 4.04 -8.26 9.16
C GLU A 111 5.54 -8.34 8.94
N ARG A 112 6.32 -8.41 10.02
CA ARG A 112 7.78 -8.57 9.95
C ARG A 112 8.17 -9.87 9.26
N GLN A 113 7.51 -10.97 9.60
CA GLN A 113 7.74 -12.27 8.98
C GLN A 113 7.40 -12.25 7.48
N GLN A 114 6.30 -11.61 7.09
CA GLN A 114 5.94 -11.44 5.69
C GLN A 114 6.95 -10.57 4.93
N SER A 115 7.44 -9.50 5.57
CA SER A 115 8.47 -8.63 4.99
C SER A 115 9.79 -9.37 4.81
N GLU A 116 10.24 -10.13 5.81
CA GLU A 116 11.45 -10.97 5.74
C GLU A 116 11.33 -12.02 4.63
N GLN A 117 10.18 -12.70 4.50
CA GLN A 117 9.93 -13.63 3.39
C GLN A 117 9.97 -12.94 2.03
N ARG A 118 9.42 -11.73 1.91
CA ARG A 118 9.44 -10.96 0.65
C ARG A 118 10.85 -10.53 0.29
N ILE A 119 11.66 -10.13 1.28
CA ILE A 119 13.08 -9.79 1.09
C ILE A 119 13.88 -11.01 0.62
N ASP A 120 13.64 -12.18 1.19
CA ASP A 120 14.30 -13.42 0.76
C ASP A 120 13.96 -13.79 -0.69
N VAL A 121 12.69 -13.68 -1.09
CA VAL A 121 12.25 -13.94 -2.46
C VAL A 121 12.88 -12.93 -3.43
N LEU A 122 12.84 -11.64 -3.11
CA LEU A 122 13.45 -10.59 -3.94
C LEU A 122 14.97 -10.77 -4.04
N SER A 123 15.63 -11.13 -2.94
CA SER A 123 17.08 -11.38 -2.93
C SER A 123 17.46 -12.54 -3.85
N ARG A 124 16.67 -13.63 -3.86
CA ARG A 124 16.85 -14.74 -4.80
C ARG A 124 16.62 -14.31 -6.25
N GLN A 125 15.59 -13.51 -6.52
CA GLN A 125 15.33 -13.00 -7.87
C GLN A 125 16.46 -12.11 -8.40
N VAL A 126 17.02 -11.25 -7.55
CA VAL A 126 18.18 -10.42 -7.91
C VAL A 126 19.41 -11.29 -8.20
N GLN A 127 19.65 -12.34 -7.40
CA GLN A 127 20.75 -13.27 -7.65
C GLN A 127 20.58 -14.04 -8.96
N THR A 128 19.36 -14.51 -9.28
CA THR A 128 19.10 -15.20 -10.55
C THR A 128 19.26 -14.26 -11.74
N GLN A 129 18.75 -13.03 -11.65
CA GLN A 129 18.91 -12.05 -12.73
C GLN A 129 20.38 -11.65 -12.93
N ALA A 130 21.15 -11.51 -11.86
CA ALA A 130 22.58 -11.23 -11.95
C ALA A 130 23.35 -12.38 -12.63
N ALA A 131 22.98 -13.64 -12.34
CA ALA A 131 23.55 -14.81 -13.01
C ALA A 131 23.20 -14.85 -14.51
N GLU A 132 21.94 -14.60 -14.86
CA GLU A 132 21.48 -14.52 -16.26
C GLU A 132 22.20 -13.40 -17.03
N GLN A 133 22.36 -12.22 -16.40
CA GLN A 133 23.10 -11.11 -17.01
C GLN A 133 24.57 -11.46 -17.25
N ALA A 134 25.22 -12.11 -16.30
CA ALA A 134 26.61 -12.55 -16.46
C ALA A 134 26.75 -13.57 -17.60
N GLU A 135 25.83 -14.54 -17.70
CA GLU A 135 25.82 -15.52 -18.79
C GLU A 135 25.60 -14.85 -20.16
N LEU A 136 24.64 -13.93 -20.26
CA LEU A 136 24.37 -13.20 -21.50
C LEU A 136 25.56 -12.33 -21.93
N GLN A 137 26.24 -11.68 -20.98
CA GLN A 137 27.43 -10.89 -21.26
C GLN A 137 28.58 -11.75 -21.79
N GLU A 138 28.80 -12.93 -21.20
CA GLU A 138 29.83 -13.87 -21.67
C GLU A 138 29.48 -14.42 -23.06
N ARG A 139 28.23 -14.82 -23.30
CA ARG A 139 27.77 -15.25 -24.63
C ARG A 139 27.98 -14.16 -25.68
N LEU A 140 27.62 -12.91 -25.37
CA LEU A 140 27.83 -11.78 -26.26
C LEU A 140 29.32 -11.53 -26.53
N ALA A 141 30.18 -11.68 -25.52
CA ALA A 141 31.62 -11.55 -25.68
C ALA A 141 32.19 -12.66 -26.59
N GLN A 142 31.72 -13.90 -26.43
CA GLN A 142 32.11 -15.03 -27.27
C GLN A 142 31.65 -14.85 -28.72
N GLU A 143 30.41 -14.43 -28.96
CA GLU A 143 29.92 -14.16 -30.31
C GLU A 143 30.72 -13.04 -30.98
N ARG A 144 31.05 -11.97 -30.25
CA ARG A 144 31.89 -10.88 -30.77
C ARG A 144 33.29 -11.36 -31.14
N ARG A 145 33.92 -12.21 -30.33
CA ARG A 145 35.23 -12.81 -30.65
C ARG A 145 35.15 -13.69 -31.88
N ALA A 146 34.17 -14.60 -31.93
CA ALA A 146 33.97 -15.48 -33.08
C ALA A 146 33.67 -14.70 -34.38
N ALA A 147 32.92 -13.60 -34.29
CA ALA A 147 32.66 -12.71 -35.43
C ALA A 147 33.94 -12.01 -35.90
N ALA A 148 34.76 -11.51 -34.97
CA ALA A 148 36.04 -10.88 -35.29
C ALA A 148 37.02 -11.86 -35.96
N GLU A 149 37.10 -13.09 -35.45
CA GLU A 149 37.93 -14.16 -36.05
C GLU A 149 37.44 -14.53 -37.46
N LYS A 150 36.13 -14.65 -37.67
CA LYS A 150 35.55 -14.90 -39.01
C LYS A 150 35.87 -13.77 -39.99
N LEU A 151 35.75 -12.51 -39.55
CA LEU A 151 36.09 -11.36 -40.39
C LEU A 151 37.57 -11.36 -40.77
N ALA A 152 38.47 -11.63 -39.82
CA ALA A 152 39.90 -11.74 -40.10
C ALA A 152 40.22 -12.87 -41.09
N LEU A 153 39.54 -14.02 -40.97
CA LEU A 153 39.74 -15.15 -41.86
C LEU A 153 39.23 -14.86 -43.28
N ILE A 154 38.12 -14.14 -43.42
CA ILE A 154 37.59 -13.69 -44.72
C ILE A 154 38.56 -12.71 -45.38
N ASP A 155 39.08 -11.73 -44.63
CA ASP A 155 40.04 -10.76 -45.14
C ASP A 155 41.33 -11.45 -45.62
N GLN A 156 41.86 -12.39 -44.82
CA GLN A 156 43.03 -13.18 -45.21
C GLN A 156 42.75 -14.04 -46.45
N ALA A 157 41.58 -14.68 -46.54
CA ALA A 157 41.19 -15.46 -47.70
C ALA A 157 41.06 -14.58 -48.96
N GLN A 158 40.54 -13.36 -48.83
CA GLN A 158 40.43 -12.41 -49.94
C GLN A 158 41.81 -11.99 -50.45
N VAL A 159 42.76 -11.71 -49.56
CA VAL A 159 44.15 -11.40 -49.92
C VAL A 159 44.81 -12.58 -50.62
N GLN A 160 44.67 -13.80 -50.09
CA GLN A 160 45.24 -15.00 -50.72
C GLN A 160 44.64 -15.26 -52.10
N LEU A 161 43.32 -15.07 -52.27
CA LEU A 161 42.65 -15.23 -53.56
C LEU A 161 43.17 -14.21 -54.58
N GLN A 162 43.36 -12.96 -54.15
CA GLN A 162 43.91 -11.90 -55.01
C GLN A 162 45.35 -12.21 -55.45
N GLN A 163 46.19 -12.70 -54.54
CA GLN A 163 47.55 -13.13 -54.85
C GLN A 163 47.58 -14.34 -55.78
N ALA A 164 46.77 -15.36 -55.51
CA ALA A 164 46.66 -16.55 -56.35
C ALA A 164 46.16 -16.20 -57.76
N PHE A 165 45.20 -15.28 -57.87
CA PHE A 165 44.70 -14.79 -59.15
C PHE A 165 45.77 -14.03 -59.93
N GLN A 166 46.54 -13.15 -59.27
CA GLN A 166 47.66 -12.46 -59.91
C GLN A 166 48.73 -13.43 -60.42
N ALA A 167 49.13 -14.41 -59.59
CA ALA A 167 50.12 -15.41 -59.97
C ALA A 167 49.63 -16.28 -61.13
N LEU A 168 48.40 -16.81 -61.04
CA LEU A 168 47.80 -17.64 -62.08
C LEU A 168 47.64 -16.86 -63.39
N SER A 169 47.24 -15.59 -63.33
CA SER A 169 47.11 -14.74 -64.52
C SER A 169 48.47 -14.50 -65.17
N ALA A 170 49.51 -14.23 -64.39
CA ALA A 170 50.87 -14.04 -64.89
C ALA A 170 51.44 -15.32 -65.55
N ASP A 171 51.23 -16.47 -64.92
CA ASP A 171 51.67 -17.76 -65.44
C ASP A 171 50.87 -18.17 -66.69
N ALA A 172 49.55 -17.98 -66.69
CA ALA A 172 48.72 -18.23 -67.86
C ALA A 172 49.10 -17.32 -69.04
N LEU A 173 49.40 -16.03 -68.80
CA LEU A 173 49.84 -15.13 -69.86
C LEU A 173 51.21 -15.53 -70.43
N ARG A 174 52.16 -15.93 -69.58
CA ARG A 174 53.47 -16.44 -70.01
C ARG A 174 53.34 -17.74 -70.80
N ALA A 175 52.64 -18.72 -70.24
CA ALA A 175 52.44 -20.02 -70.89
C ALA A 175 51.71 -19.86 -72.23
N ASN A 176 50.73 -18.95 -72.32
CA ASN A 176 50.04 -18.65 -73.56
C ASN A 176 50.98 -17.96 -74.58
N ASN A 177 51.79 -16.99 -74.17
CA ASN A 177 52.77 -16.35 -75.04
C ASN A 177 53.85 -17.35 -75.54
N GLU A 178 54.40 -18.18 -74.66
CA GLU A 178 55.37 -19.22 -75.04
C GLU A 178 54.74 -20.26 -75.97
N SER A 179 53.52 -20.72 -75.67
CA SER A 179 52.80 -21.66 -76.53
C SER A 179 52.48 -21.04 -77.87
N PHE A 180 52.08 -19.77 -77.93
CA PHE A 180 51.83 -19.05 -79.17
C PHE A 180 53.10 -18.88 -80.01
N LEU A 181 54.23 -18.53 -79.38
CA LEU A 181 55.53 -18.44 -80.06
C LEU A 181 56.02 -19.79 -80.56
N LYS A 182 55.91 -20.86 -79.75
CA LYS A 182 56.20 -22.23 -80.18
C LYS A 182 55.31 -22.67 -81.32
N LEU A 183 54.01 -22.40 -81.27
CA LEU A 183 53.07 -22.78 -82.32
C LEU A 183 53.32 -21.98 -83.60
N ALA A 184 53.76 -20.72 -83.49
CA ALA A 184 54.19 -19.91 -84.61
C ALA A 184 55.48 -20.45 -85.23
N GLU A 185 56.49 -20.80 -84.43
CA GLU A 185 57.73 -21.46 -84.89
C GLU A 185 57.46 -22.84 -85.49
N GLU A 186 56.63 -23.67 -84.85
CA GLU A 186 56.25 -24.99 -85.37
C GLU A 186 55.39 -24.89 -86.63
N ASN A 187 54.48 -23.91 -86.75
CA ASN A 187 53.77 -23.69 -88.01
C ASN A 187 54.73 -23.21 -89.10
N LEU A 188 55.62 -22.26 -88.82
CA LEU A 188 56.61 -21.77 -89.78
C LEU A 188 57.55 -22.91 -90.22
N ALA A 189 57.98 -23.76 -89.28
CA ALA A 189 58.81 -24.94 -89.52
C ALA A 189 58.02 -26.06 -90.24
N ARG A 190 56.74 -26.29 -89.94
CA ARG A 190 55.86 -27.23 -90.69
C ARG A 190 55.56 -26.74 -92.10
N PHE A 191 55.41 -25.43 -92.29
CA PHE A 191 55.31 -24.83 -93.63
C PHE A 191 56.62 -24.95 -94.41
N GLN A 192 57.78 -25.03 -93.74
CA GLN A 192 59.09 -25.23 -94.35
C GLN A 192 59.53 -26.71 -94.51
N ALA A 193 58.99 -27.67 -93.75
CA ALA A 193 59.55 -29.02 -93.65
C ALA A 193 58.67 -30.20 -94.13
N GLY A 194 57.47 -29.98 -94.69
CA GLY A 194 56.70 -31.03 -95.37
C GLY A 194 55.23 -31.06 -94.94
N ALA A 195 54.27 -31.00 -95.87
CA ALA A 195 53.97 -32.06 -96.84
C ALA A 195 53.93 -33.46 -96.19
N ALA A 196 52.70 -33.90 -95.93
CA ALA A 196 52.26 -35.27 -95.64
C ALA A 196 52.67 -35.91 -94.29
N GLN A 197 51.60 -36.25 -93.55
CA GLN A 197 51.44 -37.46 -92.73
C GLN A 197 51.90 -37.40 -91.26
N ASP A 198 50.93 -37.28 -90.33
CA ASP A 198 50.51 -38.37 -89.43
C ASP A 198 49.55 -37.79 -88.37
N LEU A 199 48.24 -37.91 -88.63
CA LEU A 199 47.15 -37.26 -87.87
C LEU A 199 46.58 -38.18 -86.77
N SER A 200 46.81 -39.49 -86.86
CA SER A 200 46.14 -40.48 -86.00
C SER A 200 46.80 -40.63 -84.62
N LYS A 201 48.15 -40.70 -84.56
CA LYS A 201 48.90 -40.86 -83.28
C LYS A 201 48.85 -39.64 -82.36
N ARG A 202 48.49 -38.47 -82.89
CA ARG A 202 48.38 -37.22 -82.12
C ARG A 202 47.07 -37.14 -81.34
N GLN A 203 46.01 -37.77 -81.84
CA GLN A 203 44.69 -37.75 -81.22
C GLN A 203 44.67 -38.53 -79.88
N GLU A 204 45.28 -39.72 -79.82
CA GLU A 204 45.24 -40.57 -78.62
C GLU A 204 46.07 -40.02 -77.45
N ALA A 205 47.24 -39.44 -77.72
CA ALA A 205 48.08 -38.84 -76.68
C ALA A 205 47.43 -37.58 -76.06
N ILE A 206 46.71 -36.79 -76.86
CA ILE A 206 45.99 -35.59 -76.40
C ILE A 206 44.79 -35.98 -75.52
N VAL A 207 44.09 -37.07 -75.84
CA VAL A 207 42.96 -37.56 -75.03
C VAL A 207 43.41 -38.06 -73.66
N GLN A 208 44.52 -38.79 -73.56
CA GLN A 208 45.04 -39.23 -72.25
C GLN A 208 45.51 -38.07 -71.36
N MET A 209 46.07 -37.00 -71.92
CA MET A 209 46.51 -35.84 -71.14
C MET A 209 45.35 -34.94 -70.67
N THR A 210 44.21 -34.96 -71.38
CA THR A 210 43.05 -34.11 -71.06
C THR A 210 42.04 -34.76 -70.12
N GLN A 211 42.11 -36.07 -69.92
CA GLN A 211 41.21 -36.83 -69.03
C GLN A 211 41.18 -36.30 -67.57
N PRO A 212 42.32 -36.10 -66.87
CA PRO A 212 42.29 -35.57 -65.50
C PRO A 212 41.82 -34.11 -65.41
N ILE A 213 41.92 -33.33 -66.49
CA ILE A 213 41.39 -31.96 -66.55
C ILE A 213 39.86 -31.98 -66.64
N ARG A 214 39.31 -32.91 -67.44
CA ARG A 214 37.86 -33.12 -67.55
C ARG A 214 37.25 -33.52 -66.19
N GLU A 215 37.85 -34.47 -65.49
CA GLU A 215 37.37 -34.92 -64.18
C GLU A 215 37.43 -33.80 -63.12
N ARG A 216 38.48 -32.97 -63.14
CA ARG A 216 38.62 -31.81 -62.23
C ARG A 216 37.59 -30.73 -62.54
N LEU A 217 37.31 -30.47 -63.83
CA LEU A 217 36.28 -29.52 -64.27
C LEU A 217 34.87 -29.99 -63.87
N GLU A 218 34.55 -31.27 -64.01
CA GLU A 218 33.27 -31.82 -63.56
C GLU A 218 33.09 -31.67 -62.04
N GLN A 219 34.13 -31.96 -61.25
CA GLN A 219 34.08 -31.76 -59.80
C GLN A 219 33.94 -30.28 -59.40
N PHE A 220 34.54 -29.39 -60.19
CA PHE A 220 34.43 -27.95 -59.98
C PHE A 220 33.03 -27.44 -60.29
N ASP A 221 32.42 -27.88 -61.41
CA ASP A 221 31.04 -27.54 -61.75
C ASP A 221 30.04 -27.98 -60.69
N VAL A 222 30.20 -29.19 -60.14
CA VAL A 222 29.35 -29.69 -59.04
C VAL A 222 29.49 -28.82 -57.79
N LYS A 223 30.72 -28.44 -57.42
CA LYS A 223 30.96 -27.54 -56.27
C LYS A 223 30.44 -26.12 -56.53
N LEU A 224 30.60 -25.59 -57.74
CA LEU A 224 30.12 -24.25 -58.10
C LEU A 224 28.60 -24.18 -58.04
N ASN A 225 27.90 -25.19 -58.59
CA ASN A 225 26.45 -25.28 -58.54
C ASN A 225 25.93 -25.38 -57.10
N SER A 226 26.55 -26.21 -56.25
CA SER A 226 26.15 -26.30 -54.85
C SER A 226 26.38 -25.00 -54.07
N LEU A 227 27.46 -24.25 -54.36
CA LEU A 227 27.74 -22.95 -53.78
C LEU A 227 26.75 -21.88 -54.23
N GLU A 228 26.44 -21.79 -55.52
CA GLU A 228 25.43 -20.86 -56.04
C GLU A 228 24.04 -21.16 -55.47
N GLN A 229 23.69 -22.44 -55.28
CA GLN A 229 22.43 -22.81 -54.66
C GLN A 229 22.38 -22.44 -53.17
N ALA A 230 23.45 -22.68 -52.41
CA ALA A 230 23.55 -22.26 -51.02
C ALA A 230 23.49 -20.73 -50.86
N ARG A 231 24.19 -20.01 -51.74
CA ARG A 231 24.18 -18.54 -51.81
C ARG A 231 22.78 -18.02 -52.10
N THR A 232 22.09 -18.56 -53.10
CA THR A 232 20.74 -18.13 -53.48
C THR A 232 19.74 -18.34 -52.34
N ASN A 233 19.82 -19.47 -51.64
CA ASN A 233 18.97 -19.75 -50.47
C ASN A 233 19.23 -18.76 -49.31
N ALA A 234 20.50 -18.46 -49.01
CA ALA A 234 20.86 -17.51 -47.96
C ALA A 234 20.40 -16.08 -48.28
N TYR A 235 20.57 -15.62 -49.52
CA TYR A 235 20.06 -14.32 -49.98
C TYR A 235 18.53 -14.26 -49.96
N GLY A 236 17.85 -15.36 -50.31
CA GLY A 236 16.39 -15.46 -50.22
C GLY A 236 15.88 -15.31 -48.79
N ALA A 237 16.47 -16.05 -47.84
CA ALA A 237 16.11 -15.97 -46.42
C ALA A 237 16.35 -14.57 -45.83
N MET A 238 17.47 -13.93 -46.20
CA MET A 238 17.82 -12.58 -45.73
C MET A 238 16.89 -11.51 -46.31
N ASN A 239 16.56 -11.59 -47.61
CA ASN A 239 15.57 -10.69 -48.21
C ASN A 239 14.18 -10.88 -47.60
N GLN A 240 13.80 -12.11 -47.25
CA GLN A 240 12.55 -12.37 -46.55
C GLN A 240 12.53 -11.71 -45.16
N GLN A 241 13.59 -11.86 -44.37
CA GLN A 241 13.70 -11.21 -43.06
C GLN A 241 13.68 -9.67 -43.15
N ILE A 242 14.37 -9.08 -44.12
CA ILE A 242 14.33 -7.63 -44.36
C ILE A 242 12.92 -7.18 -44.75
N THR A 243 12.26 -7.95 -45.61
CA THR A 243 10.87 -7.68 -46.03
C THR A 243 9.91 -7.76 -44.84
N ASP A 244 10.05 -8.77 -43.98
CA ASP A 244 9.22 -8.95 -42.79
C ASP A 244 9.44 -7.81 -41.76
N LEU A 245 10.68 -7.33 -41.62
CA LEU A 245 10.97 -6.16 -40.78
C LEU A 245 10.32 -4.88 -41.34
N LEU A 246 10.48 -4.63 -42.63
CA LEU A 246 9.96 -3.43 -43.30
C LEU A 246 8.44 -3.42 -43.43
N GLN A 247 7.81 -4.57 -43.68
CA GLN A 247 6.37 -4.66 -43.95
C GLN A 247 5.53 -4.95 -42.71
N ILE A 248 6.06 -5.70 -41.73
CA ILE A 248 5.27 -6.14 -40.58
C ILE A 248 5.63 -5.32 -39.33
N HIS A 249 6.92 -5.24 -39.00
CA HIS A 249 7.34 -4.73 -37.69
C HIS A 249 7.32 -3.19 -37.63
N LEU A 250 7.90 -2.52 -38.62
CA LEU A 250 7.94 -1.05 -38.67
C LEU A 250 6.55 -0.41 -38.72
N PRO A 251 5.61 -0.85 -39.59
CA PRO A 251 4.27 -0.27 -39.61
C PRO A 251 3.46 -0.55 -38.34
N LYS A 252 3.67 -1.71 -37.71
CA LYS A 252 3.02 -2.06 -36.43
C LYS A 252 3.50 -1.16 -35.30
N LEU A 253 4.82 -0.96 -35.17
CA LEU A 253 5.38 -0.03 -34.18
C LEU A 253 4.90 1.41 -34.40
N HIS A 254 4.90 1.90 -35.64
CA HIS A 254 4.37 3.23 -35.94
C HIS A 254 2.90 3.37 -35.59
N ARG A 255 2.06 2.35 -35.83
CA ARG A 255 0.66 2.35 -35.40
C ARG A 255 0.51 2.36 -33.89
N GLU A 256 1.19 1.48 -33.17
CA GLU A 256 1.10 1.41 -31.69
C GLU A 256 1.54 2.72 -31.03
N THR A 257 2.60 3.35 -31.55
CA THR A 257 3.08 4.65 -31.06
C THR A 257 2.10 5.77 -31.39
N ALA A 258 1.52 5.79 -32.60
CA ALA A 258 0.51 6.75 -32.99
C ALA A 258 -0.80 6.59 -32.19
N ASP A 259 -1.19 5.35 -31.90
CA ASP A 259 -2.37 5.04 -31.09
C ASP A 259 -2.18 5.47 -29.63
N LEU A 260 -0.97 5.31 -29.08
CA LEU A 260 -0.62 5.83 -27.75
C LEU A 260 -0.70 7.36 -27.70
N VAL A 261 -0.12 8.06 -28.67
CA VAL A 261 -0.19 9.53 -28.77
C VAL A 261 -1.63 10.00 -28.93
N ARG A 262 -2.42 9.30 -29.75
CA ARG A 262 -3.85 9.59 -29.96
C ARG A 262 -4.68 9.37 -28.69
N ALA A 263 -4.38 8.31 -27.94
CA ALA A 263 -5.01 8.02 -26.66
C ALA A 263 -4.71 9.11 -25.62
N LEU A 264 -3.47 9.61 -25.55
CA LEU A 264 -3.07 10.70 -24.65
C LEU A 264 -3.66 12.08 -25.02
N ARG A 265 -4.07 12.28 -26.28
CA ARG A 265 -4.79 13.49 -26.72
C ARG A 265 -6.26 13.52 -26.31
N GLN A 266 -6.88 12.36 -26.04
CA GLN A 266 -8.28 12.28 -25.63
C GLN A 266 -8.49 12.74 -24.18
N PRO A 267 -9.45 13.65 -23.89
CA PRO A 267 -9.65 14.21 -22.55
C PRO A 267 -9.91 13.18 -21.44
N GLN A 268 -10.69 12.13 -21.73
CA GLN A 268 -11.05 11.10 -20.74
C GLN A 268 -9.87 10.18 -20.41
N THR A 269 -9.17 9.68 -21.42
CA THR A 269 -8.00 8.80 -21.25
C THR A 269 -6.85 9.53 -20.56
N ARG A 270 -6.68 10.83 -20.84
CA ARG A 270 -5.70 11.68 -20.17
C ARG A 270 -5.99 11.90 -18.69
N GLY A 271 -7.26 12.14 -18.33
CA GLY A 271 -7.66 12.25 -16.92
C GLY A 271 -7.31 10.98 -16.16
N ARG A 272 -7.74 9.83 -16.70
CA ARG A 272 -7.45 8.52 -16.10
C ARG A 272 -5.96 8.19 -16.02
N TRP A 273 -5.16 8.61 -17.00
CA TRP A 273 -3.70 8.43 -16.96
C TRP A 273 -3.05 9.27 -15.86
N GLY A 274 -3.53 10.51 -15.66
CA GLY A 274 -3.10 11.36 -14.55
C GLY A 274 -3.47 10.78 -13.18
N GLU A 275 -4.67 10.23 -13.03
CA GLU A 275 -5.13 9.53 -11.81
C GLU A 275 -4.26 8.29 -11.52
N VAL A 276 -3.99 7.45 -12.53
CA VAL A 276 -3.13 6.26 -12.37
C VAL A 276 -1.70 6.65 -12.01
N GLN A 277 -1.16 7.73 -12.58
CA GLN A 277 0.17 8.19 -12.21
C GLN A 277 0.20 8.74 -10.78
N LEU A 278 -0.83 9.48 -10.37
CA LEU A 278 -0.97 9.96 -8.99
C LEU A 278 -0.99 8.77 -8.01
N LYS A 279 -1.80 7.74 -8.28
CA LYS A 279 -1.83 6.49 -7.51
C LYS A 279 -0.44 5.86 -7.38
N ARG A 280 0.27 5.70 -8.49
CA ARG A 280 1.62 5.12 -8.48
C ARG A 280 2.62 5.93 -7.66
N VAL A 281 2.55 7.26 -7.72
CA VAL A 281 3.45 8.14 -6.96
C VAL A 281 3.22 7.96 -5.45
N VAL A 282 1.97 7.93 -5.00
CA VAL A 282 1.67 7.73 -3.57
C VAL A 282 2.01 6.32 -3.09
N GLU A 283 1.77 5.29 -3.91
CA GLU A 283 2.18 3.91 -3.61
C GLU A 283 3.71 3.78 -3.51
N LEU A 284 4.46 4.42 -4.42
CA LEU A 284 5.93 4.45 -4.37
C LEU A 284 6.47 5.22 -3.16
N ALA A 285 5.73 6.22 -2.67
CA ALA A 285 6.03 6.90 -1.41
C ALA A 285 5.73 6.03 -0.17
N GLY A 286 5.22 4.81 -0.36
CA GLY A 286 4.93 3.85 0.71
C GLY A 286 3.52 3.97 1.29
N MET A 287 2.63 4.74 0.66
CA MET A 287 1.24 4.88 1.10
C MET A 287 0.40 3.69 0.63
N LEU A 288 -0.49 3.19 1.49
CA LEU A 288 -1.40 2.08 1.22
C LEU A 288 -2.80 2.57 0.86
N GLU A 289 -3.36 2.02 -0.21
CA GLU A 289 -4.75 2.28 -0.61
C GLU A 289 -5.72 1.86 0.51
N HIS A 290 -6.76 2.66 0.74
CA HIS A 290 -7.76 2.50 1.81
C HIS A 290 -7.26 2.67 3.26
N CYS A 291 -5.96 2.86 3.46
CA CYS A 291 -5.38 3.17 4.78
C CYS A 291 -4.85 4.60 4.80
N ASP A 292 -3.94 4.92 3.89
CA ASP A 292 -3.25 6.20 3.80
C ASP A 292 -3.86 7.11 2.73
N PHE A 293 -4.55 6.55 1.73
CA PHE A 293 -5.28 7.34 0.74
C PHE A 293 -6.53 6.63 0.20
N GLU A 294 -7.47 7.41 -0.30
CA GLU A 294 -8.69 6.94 -0.98
C GLU A 294 -8.84 7.63 -2.34
N GLU A 295 -9.15 6.83 -3.36
CA GLU A 295 -9.41 7.33 -4.72
C GLU A 295 -10.89 7.67 -4.91
N GLN A 296 -11.13 8.78 -5.62
CA GLN A 296 -12.44 9.14 -6.17
C GLN A 296 -13.62 9.14 -5.17
N VAL A 297 -13.39 9.51 -3.91
CA VAL A 297 -14.42 9.58 -2.86
C VAL A 297 -15.50 10.57 -3.28
N SER A 298 -16.73 10.10 -3.45
CA SER A 298 -17.88 10.97 -3.73
C SER A 298 -18.60 11.28 -2.42
N GLN A 299 -18.36 12.46 -1.84
CA GLN A 299 -19.28 12.99 -0.83
C GLN A 299 -20.34 13.85 -1.52
N SER A 300 -21.58 13.69 -1.06
CA SER A 300 -22.72 14.45 -1.55
C SER A 300 -23.18 15.34 -0.40
N ASP A 301 -23.06 16.65 -0.58
CA ASP A 301 -23.64 17.63 0.33
C ASP A 301 -24.67 18.50 -0.42
N THR A 302 -25.48 19.23 0.34
CA THR A 302 -26.52 20.18 -0.04
C THR A 302 -26.09 21.21 -1.09
N ALA A 303 -24.79 21.47 -1.27
CA ALA A 303 -24.22 22.40 -2.25
C ALA A 303 -23.77 21.76 -3.59
N GLY A 304 -23.88 20.43 -3.74
CA GLY A 304 -23.51 19.69 -4.95
C GLY A 304 -22.44 18.62 -4.74
N ARG A 305 -22.29 17.72 -5.72
CA ARG A 305 -21.36 16.59 -5.66
C ARG A 305 -19.95 17.02 -6.07
N LEU A 306 -19.06 17.21 -5.10
CA LEU A 306 -17.63 17.38 -5.33
C LEU A 306 -16.94 16.01 -5.23
N ARG A 307 -16.14 15.68 -6.25
CA ARG A 307 -15.39 14.43 -6.32
C ARG A 307 -13.93 14.78 -6.56
N PRO A 308 -13.08 14.82 -5.51
CA PRO A 308 -11.65 14.92 -5.70
C PRO A 308 -11.11 13.61 -6.30
N ASP A 309 -9.96 13.70 -6.96
CA ASP A 309 -9.32 12.52 -7.56
C ASP A 309 -8.72 11.61 -6.47
N MET A 310 -8.15 12.20 -5.41
CA MET A 310 -7.60 11.47 -4.27
C MET A 310 -7.71 12.25 -2.95
N ILE A 311 -7.90 11.54 -1.84
CA ILE A 311 -7.80 12.06 -0.47
C ILE A 311 -6.70 11.30 0.24
N VAL A 312 -5.72 12.00 0.80
CA VAL A 312 -4.63 11.42 1.59
C VAL A 312 -4.89 11.67 3.08
N HIS A 313 -4.87 10.60 3.87
CA HIS A 313 -5.05 10.63 5.32
C HIS A 313 -3.72 10.91 6.01
N LEU A 314 -3.70 11.90 6.89
CA LEU A 314 -2.54 12.30 7.68
C LEU A 314 -2.72 11.92 9.15
N PRO A 315 -1.61 11.74 9.90
CA PRO A 315 -1.65 11.54 11.34
C PRO A 315 -2.43 12.65 12.06
N GLY A 316 -3.19 12.27 13.08
CA GLY A 316 -4.07 13.19 13.81
C GLY A 316 -5.43 13.43 13.13
N GLY A 317 -5.84 12.52 12.23
CA GLY A 317 -7.15 12.53 11.58
C GLY A 317 -7.30 13.59 10.50
N ARG A 318 -6.20 14.24 10.08
CA ARG A 318 -6.23 15.29 9.06
C ARG A 318 -6.33 14.67 7.66
N GLN A 319 -6.94 15.37 6.73
CA GLN A 319 -7.07 14.92 5.35
C GLN A 319 -6.48 15.94 4.38
N VAL A 320 -5.82 15.50 3.32
CA VAL A 320 -5.33 16.38 2.24
C VAL A 320 -6.00 15.97 0.95
N VAL A 321 -6.64 16.91 0.29
CA VAL A 321 -7.30 16.69 -1.00
C VAL A 321 -6.30 16.94 -2.13
N VAL A 322 -6.23 15.98 -3.06
CA VAL A 322 -5.37 16.02 -4.24
C VAL A 322 -6.22 15.90 -5.51
N ASP A 323 -6.06 16.85 -6.44
CA ASP A 323 -6.71 16.85 -7.77
C ASP A 323 -5.61 16.69 -8.83
N ALA A 324 -5.78 15.75 -9.76
CA ALA A 324 -4.84 15.48 -10.83
C ALA A 324 -5.32 16.15 -12.12
N LYS A 325 -4.56 17.15 -12.60
CA LYS A 325 -4.86 17.80 -13.89
C LYS A 325 -3.64 17.85 -14.78
N ALA A 326 -3.81 17.33 -15.99
CA ALA A 326 -2.80 17.39 -17.04
C ALA A 326 -3.29 18.24 -18.23
N PRO A 327 -3.03 19.55 -18.27
CA PRO A 327 -3.21 20.36 -19.48
C PRO A 327 -2.08 20.06 -20.50
N LEU A 328 -2.07 18.83 -21.00
CA LEU A 328 -0.97 18.28 -21.82
C LEU A 328 -0.99 18.77 -23.28
N ASN A 329 -2.12 19.28 -23.78
CA ASN A 329 -2.27 19.59 -25.21
C ASN A 329 -1.35 20.72 -25.68
N ALA A 330 -1.33 21.84 -24.98
CA ALA A 330 -0.44 22.97 -25.32
C ALA A 330 1.05 22.60 -25.14
N TYR A 331 1.36 21.68 -24.22
CA TYR A 331 2.71 21.15 -24.06
C TYR A 331 3.14 20.27 -25.24
N LEU A 332 2.28 19.33 -25.67
CA LEU A 332 2.54 18.50 -26.85
C LEU A 332 2.69 19.35 -28.11
N GLN A 333 1.87 20.39 -28.26
CA GLN A 333 1.99 21.36 -29.34
C GLN A 333 3.33 22.11 -29.30
N ALA A 334 3.86 22.41 -28.11
CA ALA A 334 5.18 23.01 -27.97
C ALA A 334 6.32 22.06 -28.36
N MET A 335 6.17 20.75 -28.12
CA MET A 335 7.16 19.73 -28.52
C MET A 335 7.14 19.43 -30.01
N GLU A 336 5.98 19.53 -30.65
CA GLU A 336 5.79 19.34 -32.09
C GLU A 336 5.93 20.66 -32.89
N ALA A 337 6.28 21.76 -32.23
CA ALA A 337 6.31 23.08 -32.85
C ALA A 337 7.45 23.18 -33.90
N PRO A 338 7.17 23.68 -35.11
CA PRO A 338 8.15 23.75 -36.19
C PRO A 338 9.16 24.92 -36.05
N SER A 339 8.93 25.84 -35.12
CA SER A 339 9.80 26.99 -34.84
C SER A 339 9.84 27.34 -33.36
N ASP A 340 10.91 28.00 -32.92
CA ASP A 340 11.07 28.44 -31.54
C ASP A 340 9.99 29.46 -31.11
N GLU A 341 9.51 30.28 -32.05
CA GLU A 341 8.43 31.24 -31.80
C GLU A 341 7.09 30.51 -31.55
N ALA A 342 6.78 29.49 -32.35
CA ALA A 342 5.59 28.66 -32.17
C ALA A 342 5.68 27.85 -30.87
N ARG A 343 6.88 27.37 -30.52
CA ARG A 343 7.15 26.69 -29.25
C ARG A 343 6.93 27.61 -28.05
N ALA A 344 7.45 28.84 -28.10
CA ALA A 344 7.27 29.82 -27.03
C ALA A 344 5.79 30.19 -26.83
N ALA A 345 5.05 30.40 -27.93
CA ALA A 345 3.61 30.67 -27.86
C ALA A 345 2.82 29.51 -27.24
N ALA A 346 3.13 28.26 -27.63
CA ALA A 346 2.49 27.07 -27.09
C ALA A 346 2.81 26.85 -25.59
N LEU A 347 4.04 27.11 -25.15
CA LEU A 347 4.41 27.08 -23.72
C LEU A 347 3.69 28.19 -22.93
N GLN A 348 3.52 29.37 -23.50
CA GLN A 348 2.77 30.45 -22.86
C GLN A 348 1.29 30.10 -22.71
N ASP A 349 0.71 29.42 -23.71
CA ASP A 349 -0.65 28.91 -23.63
C ASP A 349 -0.79 27.80 -22.58
N HIS A 350 0.19 26.88 -22.50
CA HIS A 350 0.25 25.87 -21.44
C HIS A 350 0.25 26.50 -20.04
N ALA A 351 1.12 27.49 -19.81
CA ALA A 351 1.18 28.22 -18.54
C ALA A 351 -0.16 28.91 -18.20
N ARG A 352 -0.86 29.47 -19.20
CA ARG A 352 -2.19 30.09 -19.04
C ARG A 352 -3.25 29.05 -18.65
N GLN A 353 -3.23 27.87 -19.27
CA GLN A 353 -4.15 26.77 -18.96
C GLN A 353 -3.94 26.24 -17.55
N VAL A 354 -2.68 26.04 -17.12
CA VAL A 354 -2.33 25.66 -15.75
C VAL A 354 -2.85 26.71 -14.75
N ARG A 355 -2.58 27.99 -15.00
CA ARG A 355 -3.04 29.08 -14.12
C ARG A 355 -4.56 29.14 -14.00
N THR A 356 -5.27 29.00 -15.13
CA THR A 356 -6.73 28.97 -15.14
C THR A 356 -7.26 27.82 -14.29
N HIS A 357 -6.61 26.67 -14.35
CA HIS A 357 -7.00 25.52 -13.57
C HIS A 357 -6.74 25.70 -12.06
N ILE A 358 -5.59 26.27 -11.68
CA ILE A 358 -5.30 26.66 -10.29
C ILE A 358 -6.40 27.60 -9.76
N SER A 359 -6.78 28.64 -10.53
CA SER A 359 -7.85 29.56 -10.15
C SER A 359 -9.24 28.91 -10.07
N GLN A 360 -9.48 27.82 -10.79
CA GLN A 360 -10.73 27.05 -10.70
C GLN A 360 -10.74 26.14 -9.48
N LEU A 361 -9.60 25.49 -9.20
CA LEU A 361 -9.43 24.62 -8.05
C LEU A 361 -9.54 25.40 -6.74
N SER A 362 -8.96 26.60 -6.68
CA SER A 362 -9.03 27.48 -5.51
C SER A 362 -10.44 28.00 -5.20
N LYS A 363 -11.38 27.93 -6.15
CA LYS A 363 -12.79 28.32 -5.96
C LYS A 363 -13.68 27.17 -5.50
N LYS A 364 -13.16 25.95 -5.53
CA LYS A 364 -13.88 24.78 -5.04
C LYS A 364 -13.55 24.65 -3.54
N GLU A 365 -14.54 24.89 -2.71
CA GLU A 365 -14.46 24.87 -1.24
C GLU A 365 -14.37 23.42 -0.72
N TYR A 366 -13.33 22.66 -1.11
CA TYR A 366 -13.13 21.29 -0.60
C TYR A 366 -12.95 21.26 0.93
N PHE A 367 -12.45 22.35 1.51
CA PHE A 367 -12.23 22.49 2.94
C PHE A 367 -13.52 22.56 3.78
N ASP A 368 -14.65 22.98 3.18
CA ASP A 368 -15.93 23.06 3.87
C ASP A 368 -16.62 21.69 3.97
N GLN A 369 -16.36 20.77 3.03
CA GLN A 369 -17.02 19.46 2.95
C GLN A 369 -16.20 18.33 3.59
N PHE A 370 -14.88 18.44 3.61
CA PHE A 370 -13.99 17.41 4.17
C PHE A 370 -13.31 17.96 5.44
N SER A 371 -13.63 17.41 6.61
CA SER A 371 -13.11 17.88 7.90
C SER A 371 -12.55 16.72 8.73
N PRO A 372 -11.38 16.88 9.39
CA PRO A 372 -10.52 18.08 9.42
C PRO A 372 -9.50 18.09 8.27
N THR A 373 -9.62 19.04 7.35
CA THR A 373 -8.60 19.29 6.29
C THR A 373 -7.80 20.57 6.59
N PRO A 374 -6.53 20.66 6.19
CA PRO A 374 -5.82 21.93 6.12
C PRO A 374 -6.49 22.88 5.10
N GLU A 375 -6.32 24.20 5.26
CA GLU A 375 -6.83 25.23 4.33
C GLU A 375 -6.07 25.28 2.97
N PHE A 376 -5.70 24.12 2.39
CA PHE A 376 -5.07 24.04 1.07
C PHE A 376 -5.42 22.75 0.31
N VAL A 377 -5.38 22.82 -1.02
CA VAL A 377 -5.56 21.68 -1.95
C VAL A 377 -4.29 21.51 -2.76
N VAL A 378 -3.89 20.26 -3.01
CA VAL A 378 -2.71 19.94 -3.82
C VAL A 378 -3.14 19.66 -5.26
N LEU A 379 -2.57 20.42 -6.21
CA LEU A 379 -2.70 20.12 -7.64
C LEU A 379 -1.55 19.19 -8.06
N PHE A 380 -1.87 17.99 -8.50
CA PHE A 380 -0.90 17.07 -9.11
C PHE A 380 -0.84 17.30 -10.62
N VAL A 381 0.37 17.58 -11.12
CA VAL A 381 0.67 17.70 -12.55
C VAL A 381 1.61 16.56 -12.95
N PRO A 382 1.13 15.58 -13.74
CA PRO A 382 1.95 14.45 -14.16
C PRO A 382 3.09 14.91 -15.08
N GLY A 383 4.35 14.71 -14.65
CA GLY A 383 5.50 15.39 -15.26
C GLY A 383 6.82 14.62 -15.39
N GLU A 384 7.03 13.49 -14.72
CA GLU A 384 8.38 12.89 -14.60
C GLU A 384 9.01 12.40 -15.91
N VAL A 385 8.24 12.29 -17.00
CA VAL A 385 8.73 11.92 -18.35
C VAL A 385 8.84 13.13 -19.29
N PHE A 386 8.52 14.32 -18.79
CA PHE A 386 8.36 15.54 -19.60
C PHE A 386 9.31 16.67 -19.19
N PHE A 387 10.18 16.47 -18.20
CA PHE A 387 11.21 17.43 -17.76
C PHE A 387 12.60 16.84 -17.83
#